data_AF-A0A833EB35-F1
#
_entry.id   AF-A0A833EB35-F1
#
_cell.length_a   1.000
_cell.length_b   1.000
_cell.length_c   1.000
_cell.angle_alpha   90.00
_cell.angle_beta   90.00
_cell.angle_gamma   90.00
#
_symmetry.space_group_name_H-M   'P 1'
#
loop_
_entity.id
_entity.type
_entity.pdbx_description
1 polymer ?
#
loop_
_entity_poly.entity_id
_entity_poly.type
_entity_poly.pdbx_seq_one_letter_code
_entity_poly.pdbx_strand_id
1 'polypeptide(L)' 'MKKTDIIYLTVFTIILLLFILSILHAPLGITYPILVVKSGSMEPVLQVGDIIIITPVDPNEIYASPWDGDIIVFFRQGI' A
#
# COMPACT_ATOMS: atom_id res chain seq x y z
N MET A 1 -25.64 -30.86 -20.03
CA MET A 1 -24.40 -30.61 -19.26
C MET A 1 -24.38 -31.61 -18.10
N LYS A 2 -23.35 -32.45 -17.99
CA LYS A 2 -23.31 -33.44 -16.90
C LYS A 2 -23.07 -32.69 -15.59
N LYS A 3 -23.54 -33.23 -14.46
CA LYS A 3 -23.36 -32.61 -13.13
C LYS A 3 -21.87 -32.34 -12.82
N THR A 4 -20.98 -33.20 -13.33
CA THR A 4 -19.53 -33.03 -13.28
C THR A 4 -19.05 -31.76 -13.97
N ASP A 5 -19.61 -31.43 -15.13
CA ASP A 5 -19.20 -30.27 -15.92
C ASP A 5 -19.60 -28.96 -15.22
N ILE A 6 -20.75 -28.97 -14.54
CA ILE A 6 -21.22 -27.83 -13.72
C ILE A 6 -20.29 -27.63 -12.51
N ILE A 7 -19.84 -28.72 -11.88
CA ILE A 7 -18.91 -28.65 -10.75
C ILE A 7 -17.57 -28.07 -11.19
N TYR A 8 -17.00 -28.55 -12.30
CA TYR A 8 -15.73 -28.03 -12.82
C TYR A 8 -15.81 -26.55 -13.20
N LEU A 9 -16.91 -26.13 -13.84
CA LEU A 9 -17.13 -24.74 -14.20
C LEU A 9 -17.23 -23.85 -12.95
N THR A 10 -17.92 -24.32 -11.92
CA THR A 10 -18.08 -23.57 -10.66
C THR A 10 -16.74 -23.39 -9.95
N VAL A 11 -15.95 -24.47 -9.83
CA VAL A 11 -14.62 -24.43 -9.20
C VAL A 11 -13.69 -23.51 -9.98
N PHE A 12 -13.67 -23.61 -11.30
CA PHE A 12 -12.85 -22.75 -12.15
C PHE A 12 -13.20 -21.26 -11.98
N THR A 13 -14.50 -20.96 -11.90
CA THR A 13 -14.99 -19.58 -11.71
C THR A 13 -14.58 -19.02 -10.35
N ILE A 14 -14.64 -19.84 -9.29
CA ILE A 14 -14.20 -19.43 -7.94
C ILE A 14 -12.69 -19.17 -7.91
N ILE A 15 -11.88 -20.05 -8.51
CA ILE A 15 -10.42 -19.87 -8.60
C ILE A 15 -10.08 -18.60 -9.38
N LEU A 16 -10.75 -18.36 -10.50
CA LEU A 16 -10.54 -17.15 -11.31
C LEU A 16 -10.89 -15.88 -10.53
N LEU A 17 -12.00 -15.89 -9.77
CA LEU A 17 -12.40 -14.77 -8.92
C LEU A 17 -11.35 -14.47 -7.84
N LEU A 18 -10.86 -15.51 -7.14
CA LEU A 18 -9.81 -15.37 -6.13
C LEU A 18 -8.51 -14.85 -6.73
N PHE A 19 -8.15 -15.28 -7.94
CA PHE A 19 -6.97 -14.81 -8.65
C PHE A 19 -7.08 -13.32 -9.01
N ILE A 20 -8.22 -12.87 -9.53
CA ILE A 20 -8.48 -11.44 -9.83
C ILE A 20 -8.41 -10.60 -8.56
N LEU A 21 -9.02 -11.05 -7.47
CA LEU A 21 -8.95 -10.36 -6.17
C LEU A 21 -7.52 -10.30 -5.64
N SER A 22 -6.73 -11.36 -5.80
CA SER A 22 -5.32 -11.38 -5.40
C SER A 22 -4.49 -10.37 -6.21
N ILE A 23 -4.71 -10.27 -7.52
CA ILE A 23 -4.02 -9.29 -8.38
C ILE A 23 -4.39 -7.86 -7.98
N LEU A 24 -5.64 -7.61 -7.59
CA LEU A 24 -6.09 -6.29 -7.17
C LEU A 24 -5.39 -5.81 -5.88
N HIS A 25 -5.01 -6.75 -5.00
CA HIS A 25 -4.20 -6.45 -3.82
C HIS A 25 -2.68 -6.39 -4.12
N ALA A 26 -2.25 -6.82 -5.30
CA ALA A 26 -0.84 -7.10 -5.60
C ALA A 26 0.02 -5.98 -6.26
N PRO A 27 -0.42 -4.80 -6.75
CA PRO A 27 0.48 -4.02 -7.59
C PRO A 27 1.05 -2.73 -6.99
N LEU A 28 0.82 -2.40 -5.71
CA LEU A 28 1.42 -1.15 -5.17
C LEU A 28 2.41 -1.34 -4.03
N GLY A 29 2.45 -2.51 -3.36
CA GLY A 29 3.36 -2.70 -2.21
C GLY A 29 3.11 -1.73 -1.03
N ILE A 30 2.13 -0.83 -1.14
CA ILE A 30 1.71 0.12 -0.12
C ILE A 30 0.29 -0.24 0.28
N THR A 31 0.12 -0.79 1.47
CA THR A 31 -1.19 -1.14 2.03
C THR A 31 -2.04 0.10 2.35
N TYR A 32 -1.42 1.28 2.50
CA TYR A 32 -2.07 2.52 2.92
C TYR A 32 -1.48 3.76 2.20
N PRO A 33 -1.92 4.08 0.97
CA PRO A 33 -1.39 5.22 0.21
C PRO A 33 -1.79 6.59 0.78
N ILE A 34 -2.78 6.61 1.68
CA ILE A 34 -3.29 7.81 2.35
C ILE A 34 -3.10 7.64 3.85
N LEU A 35 -2.47 8.60 4.50
CA LEU A 35 -2.17 8.58 5.93
C LEU A 35 -2.59 9.89 6.60
N VAL A 36 -2.77 9.85 7.92
CA VAL A 36 -3.06 11.04 8.73
C VAL A 36 -1.92 11.27 9.71
N VAL A 37 -1.36 12.48 9.72
CA VAL A 37 -0.26 12.87 10.62
C VAL A 37 -0.75 12.91 12.07
N LYS A 38 -0.09 12.15 12.95
CA LYS A 38 -0.50 11.98 14.37
C LYS A 38 0.31 12.81 15.38
N SER A 39 1.53 13.20 15.03
CA SER A 39 2.49 13.85 15.93
C SER A 39 2.94 15.18 15.33
N GLY A 40 3.16 16.19 16.18
CA GLY A 40 3.65 17.51 15.79
C GLY A 40 5.17 17.61 15.61
N SER A 41 5.91 16.49 15.62
CA SER A 41 7.38 16.51 15.48
C SER A 41 7.87 17.04 14.13
N MET A 42 6.98 17.12 13.15
CA MET A 42 7.25 17.63 11.81
C MET A 42 6.70 19.04 11.59
N GLU A 43 6.20 19.70 12.63
CA GLU A 43 5.80 21.11 12.54
C GLU A 43 7.04 21.99 12.29
N PRO A 44 6.95 23.02 11.43
CA PRO A 44 5.73 23.52 10.80
C PRO A 44 5.36 22.85 9.45
N VAL A 45 6.18 21.94 8.94
CA VAL A 45 6.05 21.36 7.59
C VAL A 45 4.80 20.50 7.44
N LEU A 46 4.52 19.68 8.45
CA LEU A 46 3.30 18.88 8.54
C LEU A 46 2.60 19.16 9.87
N GLN A 47 1.32 19.49 9.80
CA GLN A 47 0.48 19.76 10.96
C GLN A 47 -0.21 18.47 11.43
N VAL A 48 -0.52 18.41 12.72
CA VAL A 48 -1.33 17.30 13.26
C VAL A 48 -2.71 17.31 12.61
N GLY A 49 -3.11 16.16 12.05
CA GLY A 49 -4.38 16.00 11.34
C GLY A 49 -4.29 16.14 9.82
N ASP A 50 -3.15 16.56 9.27
CA ASP A 50 -2.95 16.60 7.81
C ASP A 50 -3.10 15.22 7.19
N ILE A 51 -3.76 15.20 6.02
CA ILE A 51 -3.90 14.01 5.18
C ILE A 51 -2.79 14.04 4.14
N ILE A 52 -1.90 13.05 4.16
CA ILE A 52 -0.79 12.93 3.22
C ILE A 52 -1.00 11.74 2.29
N ILE A 53 -0.50 11.88 1.06
CA ILE A 53 -0.45 10.81 0.07
C ILE A 53 1.00 10.38 -0.07
N ILE A 54 1.26 9.08 -0.03
CA ILE A 54 2.61 8.52 -0.18
C ILE A 54 2.75 7.73 -1.47
N THR A 55 3.94 7.81 -2.06
CA THR A 55 4.33 7.06 -3.26
C THR A 55 5.51 6.16 -2.94
N PRO A 56 5.61 4.97 -3.57
CA PRO A 56 6.77 4.12 -3.38
C PRO A 56 8.01 4.79 -4.01
N VAL A 57 9.16 4.63 -3.36
CA VAL A 57 10.45 5.16 -3.83
C VAL A 57 11.51 4.06 -3.65
N ASP A 58 12.47 3.99 -4.58
CA ASP A 58 13.64 3.15 -4.39
C ASP A 58 14.49 3.73 -3.24
N PRO A 59 14.91 2.95 -2.24
CA PRO A 59 15.76 3.44 -1.16
C PRO A 59 17.04 4.15 -1.61
N ASN A 60 17.58 3.81 -2.79
CA ASN A 60 18.77 4.45 -3.35
C ASN A 60 18.51 5.83 -3.94
N GLU A 61 17.26 6.18 -4.19
CA GLU A 61 16.83 7.47 -4.73
C GLU A 61 16.46 8.47 -3.63
N ILE A 62 16.43 8.04 -2.35
CA ILE A 62 16.10 8.91 -1.22
C ILE A 62 17.19 9.96 -1.03
N TYR A 63 16.81 11.23 -1.10
CA TYR A 63 17.71 12.34 -0.88
C TYR A 63 17.65 12.82 0.58
N ALA A 64 18.71 12.52 1.34
CA ALA A 64 18.83 12.92 2.74
C ALA A 64 19.60 14.25 2.88
N SER A 65 18.87 15.34 3.09
CA SER A 65 19.43 16.67 3.32
C SER A 65 18.71 17.40 4.47
N PRO A 66 19.43 18.17 5.32
CA PRO A 66 18.82 18.96 6.40
C PRO A 66 17.90 20.10 5.92
N TRP A 67 18.03 20.53 4.66
CA TRP A 67 17.37 21.74 4.15
C TRP A 67 16.32 21.44 3.08
N ASP A 68 16.58 20.45 2.25
CA ASP A 68 15.80 20.10 1.05
C ASP A 68 15.69 18.59 0.83
N GLY A 69 15.74 17.80 1.91
CA GLY A 69 15.62 16.35 1.85
C GLY A 69 14.18 15.84 1.72
N ASP A 70 14.05 14.56 1.39
CA ASP A 70 12.77 13.89 1.25
C ASP A 70 12.11 13.62 2.61
N ILE A 71 10.78 13.70 2.63
CA ILE A 71 9.95 13.22 3.74
C ILE A 71 9.51 11.80 3.44
N ILE A 72 10.02 10.84 4.20
CA ILE A 72 9.74 9.43 4.00
C ILE A 72 8.84 8.86 5.10
N VAL A 73 8.03 7.87 4.73
CA VAL A 73 7.29 7.03 5.68
C VAL A 73 7.88 5.65 5.65
N PHE A 74 8.26 5.14 6.81
CA PHE A 74 8.85 3.81 6.94
C PHE A 74 8.27 3.06 8.13
N PHE A 75 8.29 1.73 8.06
CA PHE A 75 7.87 0.89 9.16
C PHE A 75 8.89 0.95 10.29
N ARG A 76 8.49 1.50 11.44
CA ARG A 76 9.28 1.43 12.67
C ARG A 76 9.01 0.10 13.35
N GLN A 77 10.02 -0.77 13.40
CA GLN A 77 9.95 -1.97 14.24
C GLN A 77 9.87 -1.53 15.71
N GLY A 78 8.78 -1.89 16.40
CA GLY A 78 8.67 -1.71 17.84
C GLY A 78 9.63 -2.66 18.54
N ILE A 79 10.31 -2.17 19.58
CA ILE A 79 10.97 -3.03 20.58
C ILE A 79 9.88 -3.65 21.46
#